data_AF-A0A6N0NVW2-F1
#
_entry.id   AF-A0A6N0NVW2-F1
#
_cell.length_a   1.000
_cell.length_b   1.000
_cell.length_c   1.000
_cell.angle_alpha   90.00
_cell.angle_beta   90.00
_cell.angle_gamma   90.00
#
_symmetry.space_group_name_H-M   'P 1'
#
loop_
_entity.id
_entity.type
_entity.pdbx_description
1 polymer ?
#
loop_
_entity_poly.entity_id
_entity_poly.type
_entity_poly.pdbx_seq_one_letter_code
_entity_poly.pdbx_strand_id
1 'polypeptide(L)'
;MSTTKEIRKLADASAKLYNEVNYERRQQFFQQRREDLKCTWDKYCEKYKEVLGVNAQAVLQKNNEAWSSLFSSLKNKDRLRQFVKHVAPPGYWKDKRGKRKLIS
;
A
#
# COMPACT_ATOMS: atom_id res chain seq x y z
N MET A 1 -17.12 1.77 23.68
CA MET A 1 -16.11 0.70 23.50
C MET A 1 -16.45 -0.05 22.22
N SER A 2 -15.61 0.01 21.17
CA SER A 2 -15.82 -0.85 19.99
C SER A 2 -15.62 -2.31 20.35
N THR A 3 -16.49 -3.17 19.84
CA THR A 3 -16.40 -4.62 20.08
C THR A 3 -15.23 -5.21 19.29
N THR A 4 -14.66 -6.33 19.75
CA THR A 4 -13.54 -7.00 19.06
C THR A 4 -13.85 -7.30 17.59
N LYS A 5 -15.13 -7.54 17.24
CA LYS A 5 -15.58 -7.80 15.87
C LYS A 5 -15.47 -6.56 14.97
N GLU A 6 -15.73 -5.36 15.48
CA GLU A 6 -15.64 -4.12 14.70
C GLU A 6 -14.19 -3.76 14.39
N ILE A 7 -13.31 -3.89 15.39
CA ILE A 7 -11.86 -3.66 15.21
C ILE A 7 -11.30 -4.59 14.14
N ARG A 8 -11.72 -5.85 14.13
CA ARG A 8 -11.33 -6.83 13.11
C ARG A 8 -11.79 -6.44 11.71
N LYS A 9 -13.05 -6.01 11.54
CA LYS A 9 -13.58 -5.54 10.26
C LYS A 9 -12.80 -4.33 9.72
N LEU A 10 -12.48 -3.36 10.58
CA LEU A 10 -11.70 -2.19 10.19
C LEU A 10 -10.27 -2.55 9.80
N ALA A 11 -9.63 -3.46 10.54
CA ALA A 11 -8.29 -3.94 10.22
C ALA A 11 -8.28 -4.72 8.88
N ASP A 12 -9.29 -5.55 8.62
CA ASP A 12 -9.44 -6.27 7.36
C ASP A 12 -9.67 -5.32 6.17
N ALA A 13 -10.54 -4.32 6.33
CA ALA A 13 -10.78 -3.31 5.31
C ALA A 13 -9.51 -2.49 5.02
N SER A 14 -8.74 -2.16 6.06
CA SER A 14 -7.46 -1.46 5.93
C SER A 14 -6.42 -2.28 5.16
N ALA A 15 -6.28 -3.56 5.49
CA ALA A 15 -5.36 -4.47 4.79
C ALA A 15 -5.79 -4.67 3.33
N LYS A 16 -7.10 -4.74 3.05
CA LYS A 16 -7.65 -4.83 1.69
C LYS A 16 -7.34 -3.57 0.88
N LEU A 17 -7.60 -2.39 1.45
CA LEU A 17 -7.28 -1.10 0.84
C LEU A 17 -5.80 -1.01 0.46
N TYR A 18 -4.89 -1.30 1.42
CA TYR A 18 -3.45 -1.28 1.17
C TYR A 18 -3.05 -2.22 0.02
N ASN A 19 -3.62 -3.42 -0.03
CA ASN A 19 -3.28 -4.40 -1.06
C ASN A 19 -3.82 -4.03 -2.44
N GLU A 20 -5.03 -3.50 -2.54
CA GLU A 20 -5.62 -3.08 -3.82
C GLU A 20 -4.86 -1.89 -4.44
N VAL A 21 -4.61 -0.83 -3.65
CA VAL A 21 -3.84 0.31 -4.13
C VAL A 21 -2.41 -0.09 -4.51
N ASN A 22 -1.79 -0.98 -3.73
CA ASN A 22 -0.45 -1.45 -4.02
C ASN A 22 -0.40 -2.32 -5.28
N TYR A 23 -1.42 -3.16 -5.50
CA TYR A 23 -1.52 -3.94 -6.74
C TYR A 23 -1.56 -3.03 -7.96
N GLU A 24 -2.44 -2.03 -7.97
CA GLU A 24 -2.60 -1.11 -9.10
C GLU A 24 -1.31 -0.32 -9.38
N ARG A 25 -0.65 0.20 -8.33
CA ARG A 25 0.63 0.91 -8.47
C ARG A 25 1.76 0.02 -8.95
N ARG A 26 1.84 -1.22 -8.48
CA ARG A 26 2.82 -2.19 -9.02
C ARG A 26 2.58 -2.49 -10.49
N GLN A 27 1.32 -2.62 -10.91
CA GLN A 27 1.00 -2.79 -12.34
C GLN A 27 1.47 -1.57 -13.15
N GLN A 28 1.20 -0.35 -12.70
CA GLN A 28 1.68 0.88 -13.36
C GLN A 28 3.22 0.91 -13.45
N PHE A 29 3.92 0.61 -12.34
CA PHE A 29 5.38 0.59 -12.27
C PHE A 29 5.99 -0.42 -13.25
N PHE A 30 5.49 -1.67 -13.28
CA PHE A 30 6.04 -2.70 -14.17
C PHE A 30 5.69 -2.48 -15.65
N GLN A 31 4.57 -1.79 -15.93
CA GLN A 31 4.19 -1.38 -17.29
C GLN A 31 4.95 -0.13 -17.77
N GLN A 32 5.92 0.38 -17.01
CA GLN A 32 6.65 1.63 -17.27
C GLN A 32 5.74 2.85 -17.46
N ARG A 33 4.49 2.77 -16.97
CA ARG A 33 3.62 3.95 -16.91
C ARG A 33 4.10 4.81 -15.75
N ARG A 34 4.04 6.13 -15.92
CA ARG A 34 4.24 7.05 -14.81
C ARG A 34 3.21 6.72 -13.74
N GLU A 35 3.68 6.31 -12.57
CA GLU A 35 2.79 5.98 -11.45
C GLU A 35 1.96 7.21 -11.06
N ASP A 36 0.64 7.04 -11.07
CA ASP A 36 -0.30 8.10 -10.74
C ASP A 36 -0.77 7.96 -9.29
N LEU A 37 0.09 8.41 -8.37
CA LEU A 37 -0.20 8.37 -6.93
C LEU A 37 -1.43 9.21 -6.58
N LYS A 38 -1.72 10.28 -7.32
CA LYS A 38 -2.87 11.17 -7.09
C LYS A 38 -4.17 10.55 -7.56
N CYS A 39 -4.22 10.04 -8.79
CA CYS A 39 -5.41 9.36 -9.31
C CYS A 39 -5.76 8.13 -8.46
N THR A 40 -4.76 7.33 -8.08
CA THR A 40 -4.99 6.20 -7.18
C THR A 40 -5.45 6.66 -5.79
N TRP A 41 -4.96 7.77 -5.28
CA TRP A 41 -5.43 8.34 -4.01
C TRP A 41 -6.93 8.67 -4.06
N ASP A 42 -7.36 9.49 -5.02
CA ASP A 42 -8.74 9.96 -5.10
C ASP A 42 -9.71 8.78 -5.29
N LYS A 43 -9.36 7.85 -6.19
CA LYS A 43 -10.13 6.63 -6.46
C LYS A 43 -10.33 5.77 -5.22
N TYR A 44 -9.27 5.46 -4.49
CA TYR A 44 -9.34 4.56 -3.33
C TYR A 44 -9.83 5.25 -2.06
N CYS A 45 -9.62 6.56 -1.93
CA CYS A 45 -10.20 7.34 -0.85
C CYS A 45 -11.72 7.32 -0.95
N GLU A 46 -12.29 7.60 -2.13
CA GLU A 46 -13.75 7.59 -2.32
C GLU A 46 -14.32 6.17 -2.16
N LYS A 47 -13.66 5.15 -2.73
CA LYS A 47 -14.09 3.74 -2.62
C LYS A 47 -14.19 3.23 -1.19
N TYR A 48 -13.31 3.66 -0.28
CA TYR A 48 -13.25 3.17 1.10
C TYR A 48 -13.80 4.17 2.13
N LYS A 49 -14.30 5.33 1.69
CA LYS A 49 -14.83 6.38 2.56
C LYS A 49 -15.97 5.90 3.43
N GLU A 50 -16.90 5.10 2.90
CA GLU A 50 -18.05 4.59 3.65
C GLU A 50 -17.66 3.54 4.72
N VAL A 51 -16.56 2.82 4.50
CA VAL A 51 -16.14 1.70 5.39
C VAL A 51 -15.12 2.16 6.42
N LEU A 52 -14.17 2.99 6.02
CA LEU A 52 -13.02 3.39 6.83
C LEU A 52 -13.06 4.88 7.22
N GLY A 53 -13.88 5.70 6.56
CA GLY A 53 -13.91 7.15 6.78
C GLY A 53 -12.52 7.77 6.65
N VAL A 54 -12.14 8.56 7.65
CA VAL A 54 -10.81 9.20 7.74
C VAL A 54 -9.65 8.20 7.76
N ASN A 55 -9.87 6.95 8.19
CA ASN A 55 -8.83 5.93 8.24
C ASN A 55 -8.39 5.47 6.83
N ALA A 56 -9.22 5.65 5.80
CA ALA A 56 -8.84 5.32 4.42
C ALA A 56 -7.62 6.16 3.99
N GLN A 57 -7.64 7.47 4.31
CA GLN A 57 -6.55 8.39 3.99
C GLN A 57 -5.27 8.00 4.73
N ALA A 58 -5.36 7.60 6.01
CA ALA A 58 -4.21 7.15 6.79
C ALA A 58 -3.54 5.90 6.17
N VAL A 59 -4.32 4.93 5.71
CA VAL A 59 -3.80 3.72 5.04
C VAL A 59 -3.14 4.09 3.70
N LEU A 60 -3.76 4.98 2.92
CA LEU A 60 -3.20 5.46 1.67
C LEU A 60 -1.89 6.24 1.88
N GLN A 61 -1.81 7.03 2.95
CA GLN A 61 -0.59 7.77 3.32
C GLN A 61 0.56 6.81 3.60
N LYS A 62 0.32 5.73 4.35
CA LYS A 62 1.32 4.69 4.58
C LYS A 62 1.75 3.97 3.30
N ASN A 63 0.85 3.78 2.35
CA ASN A 63 1.24 3.26 1.04
C ASN A 63 2.10 4.28 0.27
N ASN A 64 1.74 5.57 0.28
CA ASN A 64 2.51 6.64 -0.35
C ASN A 64 3.92 6.76 0.24
N GLU A 65 4.08 6.65 1.55
CA GLU A 65 5.39 6.64 2.23
C GLU A 65 6.26 5.50 1.72
N ALA A 66 5.71 4.28 1.60
CA ALA A 66 6.44 3.12 1.09
C ALA A 66 6.91 3.31 -0.36
N TRP A 67 6.06 3.84 -1.24
CA TRP A 67 6.44 4.18 -2.61
C TRP A 67 7.44 5.34 -2.70
N SER A 68 7.28 6.38 -1.88
CA SER A 68 8.23 7.50 -1.83
C SER A 68 9.62 7.06 -1.40
N SER A 69 9.71 6.12 -0.44
CA SER A 69 10.95 5.48 -0.01
C SER A 69 11.59 4.66 -1.15
N LEU A 70 10.79 3.90 -1.89
CA LEU A 70 11.24 3.18 -3.09
C LEU A 70 11.87 4.13 -4.10
N PHE A 71 11.16 5.19 -4.48
CA PHE A 71 11.64 6.16 -5.47
C PHE A 71 12.89 6.89 -5.03
N SER A 72 12.97 7.25 -3.75
CA SER A 72 14.18 7.85 -3.18
C SER A 72 15.36 6.88 -3.27
N SER A 73 15.14 5.60 -3.05
CA SER A 73 16.16 4.56 -3.22
C SER A 73 16.55 4.36 -4.69
N LEU A 74 15.59 4.44 -5.62
CA LEU A 74 15.83 4.35 -7.07
C LEU A 74 16.64 5.55 -7.59
N LYS A 75 16.37 6.77 -7.13
CA LYS A 75 17.14 7.98 -7.49
C LYS A 75 18.59 7.93 -7.00
N ASN A 76 18.84 7.25 -5.88
CA ASN A 76 20.18 7.07 -5.32
C ASN A 76 20.91 5.82 -5.86
N LYS A 77 20.34 5.09 -6.84
CA LYS A 77 20.96 3.87 -7.40
C LYS A 77 22.34 4.12 -8.02
N ASP A 78 22.61 5.31 -8.54
CA ASP A 78 23.94 5.64 -9.08
C ASP A 78 25.03 5.60 -8.00
N ARG A 79 24.68 5.76 -6.71
CA ARG A 79 25.58 5.54 -5.56
C ARG A 79 25.52 4.11 -4.99
N LEU A 80 24.39 3.42 -5.13
CA LEU A 80 24.12 2.09 -4.52
C LEU A 80 24.48 0.89 -5.40
N ARG A 81 24.83 1.09 -6.68
CA ARG A 81 25.20 0.04 -7.64
C ARG A 81 26.33 -0.89 -7.16
N GLN A 82 27.16 -0.47 -6.21
CA GLN A 82 28.22 -1.30 -5.65
C GLN A 82 27.74 -2.34 -4.62
N PHE A 83 26.57 -2.16 -3.99
CA PHE A 83 26.15 -2.99 -2.84
C PHE A 83 24.73 -3.56 -2.92
N VAL A 84 23.84 -3.02 -3.77
CA VAL A 84 22.42 -3.43 -3.81
C VAL A 84 22.06 -4.08 -5.14
N LYS A 85 21.82 -5.40 -5.11
CA LYS A 85 21.47 -6.21 -6.29
C LYS A 85 20.04 -5.97 -6.82
N HIS A 86 19.10 -5.59 -5.95
CA HIS A 86 17.70 -5.36 -6.37
C HIS A 86 16.97 -4.43 -5.40
N VAL A 87 16.27 -3.43 -5.93
CA VAL A 87 15.31 -2.62 -5.17
C VAL A 87 13.92 -3.09 -5.60
N ALA A 88 13.21 -3.78 -4.70
CA ALA A 88 11.90 -4.35 -4.98
C ALA A 88 10.78 -3.39 -4.57
N PRO A 89 9.69 -3.28 -5.34
CA PRO A 89 8.53 -2.47 -4.97
C PRO A 89 7.85 -2.98 -3.68
N PRO A 90 7.02 -2.15 -3.01
CA PRO A 90 6.37 -2.51 -1.75
C PRO A 90 5.63 -3.85 -1.82
N GLY A 91 5.79 -4.65 -0.76
CA GLY A 91 5.11 -5.93 -0.62
C GLY A 91 3.62 -5.79 -0.30
N TYR A 92 2.88 -6.89 -0.39
CA TYR A 92 1.50 -6.95 0.09
C TYR A 92 1.47 -7.12 1.61
N TRP A 93 0.44 -6.57 2.25
CA TRP A 93 0.11 -6.88 3.62
C TRP A 93 -0.28 -8.35 3.73
N LYS A 94 0.47 -9.11 4.53
CA LYS A 94 0.31 -10.54 4.78
C LYS A 94 0.30 -10.81 6.29
N ASP A 95 -0.32 -11.91 6.69
CA ASP A 95 -0.22 -12.40 8.05
C ASP A 95 1.17 -13.01 8.32
N LYS A 96 1.41 -13.42 9.57
CA LYS A 96 2.66 -14.06 10.03
C LYS A 96 3.02 -15.34 9.25
N ARG A 97 2.07 -15.92 8.51
CA ARG A 97 2.21 -17.15 7.71
C ARG A 97 2.32 -16.83 6.21
N GLY A 98 2.46 -15.56 5.84
CA GLY A 98 2.61 -15.12 4.46
C GLY A 98 1.32 -15.18 3.63
N LYS A 99 0.17 -15.46 4.24
CA LYS A 99 -1.13 -15.52 3.57
C LYS A 99 -1.99 -14.30 3.95
N ARG A 100 -2.94 -13.92 3.09
CA ARG A 100 -4.00 -13.00 3.49
C ARG A 100 -5.00 -13.80 4.34
N LYS A 101 -4.81 -13.83 5.65
CA LYS A 101 -5.90 -14.23 6.56
C LYS A 101 -6.79 -13.01 6.80
N LEU A 102 -8.09 -13.20 6.62
CA LEU A 102 -9.08 -12.34 7.28
C LEU A 102 -8.82 -12.44 8.78
N ILE A 103 -8.78 -11.30 9.46
CA ILE A 103 -8.61 -11.23 10.90
C ILE A 103 -9.95 -11.68 11.50
N SER A 104 -10.13 -13.00 11.64
CA SER A 104 -11.35 -13.62 12.20
C SER A 104 -11.46 -13.45 13.70
#